data_AF-A0A0R3QBD5-F1
#
_entry.id   AF-A0A0R3QBD5-F1
#
_cell.length_a   1.000
_cell.length_b   1.000
_cell.length_c   1.000
_cell.angle_alpha   90.00
_cell.angle_beta   90.00
_cell.angle_gamma   90.00
#
_symmetry.space_group_name_H-M   'P 1'
#
loop_
_entity.id
_entity.type
_entity.pdbx_description
1 polymer ?
#
loop_
_entity_poly.entity_id
_entity_poly.type
_entity_poly.pdbx_seq_one_letter_code
_entity_poly.pdbx_strand_id
1 'polypeptide(L)'
;YPVPAPTAREYAELFNIPEEEVEFPEGTIPPTSTTLCTPRTMAIFELLDYIVNEAPPLLPKNIFSDIFIDFIGRCVKKNPIERANLKTLSNHEYFIKHANAEDGGEFAQFIKETIGMNHHS
;
A
#
# COMPACT_ATOMS: atom_id res chain seq x y z
N TYR A 1 -3.77 3.78 -2.81
CA TYR A 1 -2.44 3.21 -3.05
C TYR A 1 -1.74 4.09 -4.08
N PRO A 2 -0.46 4.43 -3.91
CA PRO A 2 0.26 5.28 -4.87
C PRO A 2 0.22 4.71 -6.29
N VAL A 3 -0.01 5.58 -7.26
CA VAL A 3 0.01 5.27 -8.70
C VAL A 3 0.83 6.34 -9.43
N PRO A 4 1.94 5.98 -10.10
CA PRO A 4 2.51 4.64 -10.22
C PRO A 4 3.04 4.08 -8.89
N ALA A 5 3.34 2.77 -8.90
CA ALA A 5 3.88 2.08 -7.74
C ALA A 5 5.26 2.63 -7.36
N PRO A 6 5.54 2.89 -6.06
CA PRO A 6 6.86 3.32 -5.61
C PRO A 6 7.91 2.25 -5.87
N THR A 7 9.09 2.68 -6.27
CA THR A 7 10.27 1.86 -6.51
C THR A 7 10.91 1.36 -5.22
N ALA A 8 11.79 0.35 -5.32
CA ALA A 8 12.52 -0.17 -4.16
C ALA A 8 13.27 0.95 -3.42
N ARG A 9 13.96 1.81 -4.18
CA ARG A 9 14.63 2.99 -3.68
C ARG A 9 13.70 3.98 -2.96
N GLU A 10 12.52 4.28 -3.52
CA GLU A 10 11.57 5.19 -2.87
C GLU A 10 11.04 4.60 -1.55
N TYR A 11 10.84 3.28 -1.49
CA TYR A 11 10.52 2.60 -0.24
C TYR A 11 11.67 2.67 0.77
N ALA A 12 12.91 2.44 0.32
CA ALA A 12 14.11 2.55 1.13
C ALA A 12 14.25 3.96 1.75
N GLU A 13 14.05 5.01 0.95
CA GLU A 13 14.05 6.41 1.40
C GLU A 13 12.88 6.70 2.36
N LEU A 14 11.67 6.21 2.10
CA LEU A 14 10.49 6.45 2.93
C LEU A 14 10.60 5.80 4.33
N PHE A 15 11.15 4.60 4.40
CA PHE A 15 11.28 3.83 5.63
C PHE A 15 12.66 3.93 6.28
N ASN A 16 13.59 4.65 5.65
CA ASN A 16 14.97 4.82 6.09
C ASN A 16 15.68 3.48 6.33
N ILE A 17 15.61 2.59 5.34
CA ILE A 17 16.25 1.27 5.32
C ILE A 17 17.15 1.11 4.08
N PRO A 18 18.10 0.16 4.06
CA PRO A 18 18.86 -0.17 2.85
C PRO A 18 17.96 -0.67 1.72
N GLU A 19 18.28 -0.34 0.47
CA GLU A 19 17.49 -0.75 -0.71
C GLU A 19 17.46 -2.29 -0.87
N GLU A 20 18.53 -2.96 -0.44
CA GLU A 20 18.67 -4.42 -0.49
C GLU A 20 17.69 -5.16 0.43
N GLU A 21 17.17 -4.48 1.46
CA GLU A 21 16.16 -5.04 2.37
C GLU A 21 14.74 -4.94 1.79
N VAL A 22 14.56 -4.16 0.72
CA VAL A 22 13.26 -3.98 0.04
C VAL A 22 13.03 -5.14 -0.93
N GLU A 23 12.43 -6.21 -0.42
CA GLU A 23 12.08 -7.38 -1.21
C GLU A 23 10.61 -7.32 -1.65
N PHE A 24 10.29 -7.66 -2.89
CA PHE A 24 8.91 -7.82 -3.34
C PHE A 24 8.51 -9.31 -3.40
N PRO A 25 7.21 -9.65 -3.34
CA PRO A 25 6.76 -11.02 -3.51
C PRO A 25 7.33 -11.71 -4.76
N GLU A 26 7.72 -12.98 -4.65
CA GLU A 26 8.33 -13.73 -5.75
C GLU A 26 7.41 -13.78 -6.98
N GLY A 27 8.01 -13.69 -8.18
CA GLY A 27 7.27 -13.67 -9.44
C GLY A 27 6.64 -12.32 -9.80
N THR A 28 6.94 -11.26 -9.05
CA THR A 28 6.48 -9.90 -9.35
C THR A 28 7.60 -9.06 -9.95
N ILE A 29 7.26 -8.22 -10.94
CA ILE A 29 8.21 -7.30 -11.56
C ILE A 29 8.24 -6.06 -10.67
N PRO A 30 9.36 -5.77 -9.95
CA PRO A 30 9.44 -4.56 -9.15
C PRO A 30 9.31 -3.34 -10.06
N PRO A 31 8.57 -2.30 -9.62
CA PRO A 31 8.45 -1.07 -10.38
C PRO A 31 9.84 -0.48 -10.59
N THR A 32 10.27 -0.45 -11.84
CA THR A 32 11.58 0.07 -12.24
C THR A 32 11.43 1.57 -12.46
N SER A 33 12.33 2.38 -11.90
CA SER A 33 12.29 3.85 -12.00
C SER A 33 12.31 4.30 -13.47
N THR A 34 11.14 4.44 -14.09
CA THR A 34 11.01 5.24 -15.31
C THR A 34 10.86 6.68 -14.83
N THR A 35 11.97 7.40 -14.89
CA THR A 35 12.31 8.66 -14.23
C THR A 35 11.43 9.89 -14.53
N LEU A 36 10.18 9.74 -14.98
CA LEU A 36 9.35 10.88 -15.39
C LEU A 36 7.89 10.86 -14.90
N CYS A 37 7.41 9.75 -14.35
CA CYS A 37 5.99 9.61 -14.06
C CYS A 37 5.76 9.49 -12.56
N THR A 38 5.62 10.63 -11.89
CA THR A 38 4.94 10.69 -10.59
C THR A 38 3.43 10.82 -10.85
N PRO A 39 2.54 10.48 -9.90
CA PRO A 39 1.09 10.73 -10.07
C PRO A 39 0.79 12.18 -10.44
N ARG A 40 1.68 13.10 -10.03
CA ARG A 40 1.57 14.55 -10.21
C ARG A 40 1.99 15.02 -11.61
N THR A 41 2.72 14.20 -12.38
CA THR A 41 3.24 14.56 -13.70
C THR A 41 2.53 13.86 -14.86
N MET A 42 1.75 12.79 -14.60
CA MET A 42 0.94 12.14 -15.64
C MET A 42 -0.34 12.91 -15.94
N ALA A 43 -0.73 12.95 -17.21
CA ALA A 43 -2.06 13.40 -17.59
C ALA A 43 -3.14 12.39 -17.13
N ILE A 44 -4.38 12.85 -16.93
CA ILE A 44 -5.47 11.99 -16.43
C ILE A 44 -5.70 10.72 -17.28
N PHE A 45 -5.57 10.83 -18.60
CA PHE A 45 -5.75 9.67 -19.49
C PHE A 45 -4.60 8.67 -19.40
N GLU A 46 -3.37 9.15 -19.25
CA GLU A 46 -2.19 8.28 -19.04
C GLU A 46 -2.31 7.53 -17.71
N LEU A 47 -2.82 8.21 -16.68
CA LEU A 47 -3.08 7.58 -15.39
C LEU A 47 -4.14 6.48 -15.47
N LEU A 48 -5.24 6.73 -16.19
CA LEU A 48 -6.29 5.72 -16.40
C LEU A 48 -5.76 4.53 -17.21
N ASP A 49 -4.99 4.80 -18.26
CA ASP A 49 -4.35 3.77 -19.06
C ASP A 49 -3.40 2.91 -18.23
N TYR A 50 -2.57 3.52 -17.40
CA TYR A 50 -1.68 2.83 -16.46
C TYR A 50 -2.48 1.90 -15.52
N ILE A 51 -3.54 2.39 -14.88
CA ILE A 51 -4.37 1.59 -13.97
C ILE A 51 -4.99 0.38 -14.70
N VAL A 52 -5.44 0.58 -15.95
CA VAL A 52 -6.09 -0.45 -16.76
C VAL A 52 -5.09 -1.47 -17.30
N ASN A 53 -3.89 -1.06 -17.68
CA ASN A 53 -2.94 -1.89 -18.42
C ASN A 53 -1.79 -2.43 -17.56
N GLU A 54 -1.22 -1.63 -16.65
CA GLU A 54 -0.05 -2.01 -15.85
C GLU A 54 -0.37 -2.85 -14.62
N ALA A 55 0.56 -3.69 -14.17
CA ALA A 55 0.34 -4.56 -13.00
C ALA A 55 -0.12 -3.76 -11.76
N PRO A 56 -1.02 -4.31 -10.93
CA PRO A 56 -1.45 -3.64 -9.72
C PRO A 56 -0.23 -3.45 -8.80
N PRO A 57 -0.18 -2.34 -8.05
CA PRO A 57 0.96 -2.05 -7.21
C PRO A 57 1.02 -3.01 -6.01
N LEU A 58 2.23 -3.30 -5.54
CA LEU A 58 2.50 -4.31 -4.51
C LEU A 58 3.21 -3.69 -3.31
N LEU A 59 3.02 -4.30 -2.14
CA LEU A 59 3.74 -3.94 -0.92
C LEU A 59 5.04 -4.76 -0.83
N PRO A 60 6.16 -4.14 -0.40
CA PRO A 60 7.38 -4.87 -0.14
C PRO A 60 7.25 -5.74 1.12
N LYS A 61 7.86 -6.93 1.07
CA LYS A 61 8.16 -7.80 2.22
C LYS A 61 9.15 -7.10 3.16
N ASN A 62 9.26 -7.63 4.38
CA ASN A 62 10.14 -7.15 5.46
C ASN A 62 9.80 -5.75 6.02
N ILE A 63 9.13 -4.89 5.25
CA ILE A 63 8.54 -3.63 5.73
C ILE A 63 7.12 -3.86 6.26
N PHE A 64 6.34 -4.67 5.54
CA PHE A 64 4.97 -5.03 5.90
C PHE A 64 4.89 -6.51 6.23
N SER A 65 4.00 -6.87 7.17
CA SER A 65 3.75 -8.28 7.51
C SER A 65 3.14 -9.03 6.32
N ASP A 66 3.52 -10.29 6.10
CA ASP A 66 3.00 -11.11 4.99
C ASP A 66 1.47 -11.20 4.97
N ILE A 67 0.83 -11.30 6.14
CA ILE A 67 -0.64 -11.32 6.24
C ILE A 67 -1.29 -10.03 5.74
N PHE A 68 -0.62 -8.89 5.87
CA PHE A 68 -1.10 -7.61 5.36
C PHE A 68 -0.88 -7.49 3.86
N ILE A 69 0.28 -7.96 3.38
CA ILE A 69 0.60 -8.02 1.95
C ILE A 69 -0.44 -8.88 1.21
N ASP A 70 -0.78 -10.07 1.73
CA ASP A 70 -1.82 -10.93 1.14
C ASP A 70 -3.20 -10.27 1.16
N PHE A 71 -3.57 -9.64 2.29
CA PHE A 71 -4.85 -8.94 2.42
C PHE A 71 -5.02 -7.85 1.36
N ILE A 72 -4.02 -6.98 1.20
CA ILE A 72 -4.03 -5.92 0.18
C ILE A 72 -3.97 -6.52 -1.23
N GLY A 73 -3.17 -7.57 -1.43
CA GLY A 73 -3.08 -8.30 -2.70
C GLY A 73 -4.43 -8.83 -3.20
N ARG A 74 -5.33 -9.23 -2.29
CA ARG A 74 -6.71 -9.64 -2.61
C ARG A 74 -7.62 -8.48 -2.98
N CYS A 75 -7.38 -7.29 -2.43
CA CYS A 75 -8.15 -6.07 -2.73
C CYS A 75 -7.84 -5.49 -4.12
N VAL A 76 -6.58 -5.62 -4.57
CA VAL A 76 -6.09 -4.95 -5.80
C VAL A 76 -6.03 -5.86 -7.03
N LYS A 77 -6.58 -7.08 -6.98
CA LYS A 77 -6.66 -7.97 -8.16
C LYS A 77 -7.38 -7.29 -9.32
N LYS A 78 -6.76 -7.28 -10.51
CA LYS A 78 -7.36 -6.67 -11.70
C LYS A 78 -8.66 -7.35 -12.10
N ASN A 79 -8.65 -8.68 -12.20
CA ASN A 79 -9.84 -9.47 -12.52
C ASN A 79 -10.88 -9.32 -11.39
N PRO A 80 -12.06 -8.71 -11.64
CA PRO A 80 -13.08 -8.52 -10.62
C PRO A 80 -13.62 -9.83 -10.05
N ILE A 81 -13.54 -10.94 -10.81
CA ILE A 81 -13.98 -12.26 -10.36
C ILE A 81 -13.01 -12.83 -9.31
N GLU A 82 -11.71 -12.57 -9.47
CA GLU A 82 -10.67 -13.00 -8.52
C GLU A 82 -10.51 -12.04 -7.34
N ARG A 83 -10.94 -10.78 -7.50
CA ARG A 83 -10.89 -9.76 -6.46
C ARG A 83 -11.79 -10.15 -5.30
N ALA A 84 -11.24 -10.13 -4.10
CA ALA A 84 -12.00 -10.51 -2.92
C ALA A 84 -13.17 -9.54 -2.66
N ASN A 85 -14.34 -10.11 -2.38
CA ASN A 85 -15.49 -9.36 -1.91
C ASN A 85 -15.42 -9.12 -0.39
N LEU A 86 -16.34 -8.30 0.13
CA LEU A 86 -16.36 -7.95 1.56
C LEU A 86 -16.47 -9.17 2.48
N LYS A 87 -17.25 -10.19 2.10
CA LYS A 87 -17.36 -11.43 2.88
C LYS A 87 -16.04 -12.18 2.95
N THR A 88 -15.29 -12.24 1.85
CA THR A 88 -13.96 -12.87 1.84
C THR A 88 -12.97 -12.05 2.68
N LEU A 89 -12.99 -10.72 2.56
CA LEU A 89 -12.07 -9.83 3.29
C LEU A 89 -12.33 -9.83 4.79
N SER A 90 -13.60 -9.83 5.24
CA SER A 90 -13.93 -9.84 6.67
C SER A 90 -13.54 -11.14 7.38
N ASN A 91 -13.37 -12.23 6.62
CA ASN A 91 -12.91 -13.52 7.13
C ASN A 91 -11.39 -13.71 6.98
N HIS A 92 -10.68 -12.72 6.45
CA HIS A 92 -9.23 -12.78 6.30
C HIS A 92 -8.53 -12.62 7.66
N GLU A 93 -7.43 -13.34 7.86
CA GLU A 93 -6.67 -13.33 9.13
C GLU A 93 -6.31 -11.92 9.58
N TYR A 94 -5.77 -11.10 8.67
CA TYR A 94 -5.44 -9.69 8.95
C TYR A 94 -6.65 -8.90 9.49
N PHE A 95 -7.83 -9.04 8.87
CA PHE A 95 -9.02 -8.34 9.33
C PHE A 95 -9.43 -8.83 10.71
N ILE A 96 -9.55 -10.14 10.91
CA ILE A 96 -9.99 -10.74 12.19
C ILE A 96 -9.05 -10.32 13.33
N LYS A 97 -7.74 -10.31 13.09
CA LYS A 97 -6.72 -9.93 14.07
C LYS A 97 -6.87 -8.48 14.56
N HIS A 98 -7.31 -7.57 13.70
CA HIS A 98 -7.40 -6.13 14.01
C HIS A 98 -8.84 -5.61 14.21
N ALA A 99 -9.86 -6.38 13.84
CA ALA A 99 -11.27 -5.94 13.87
C ALA A 99 -11.79 -5.56 15.26
N ASN A 100 -11.26 -6.20 16.32
CA ASN A 100 -11.65 -5.95 17.71
C ASN A 100 -10.47 -5.46 18.55
N ALA A 101 -9.43 -4.90 17.92
CA ALA A 101 -8.35 -4.28 18.66
C ALA A 101 -8.88 -3.01 19.33
N GLU A 102 -9.00 -3.03 20.65
CA GLU A 102 -9.26 -1.82 21.43
C GLU A 102 -7.96 -1.01 21.46
N ASP A 103 -8.00 0.19 20.89
CA ASP A 103 -6.83 1.06 20.76
C ASP A 103 -6.76 2.12 21.86
N GLY A 104 -7.69 2.13 22.81
CA GLY A 104 -7.73 3.11 23.91
C GLY A 104 -7.80 4.57 23.45
N GLY A 105 -8.17 4.85 22.19
CA GLY A 105 -8.10 6.19 21.60
C GLY A 105 -6.74 6.59 21.02
N GLU A 106 -5.76 5.68 20.95
CA GLU A 106 -4.44 5.92 20.34
C GLU A 106 -4.57 6.36 18.87
N PHE A 107 -5.52 5.81 18.11
CA PHE A 107 -5.77 6.28 16.75
C PHE A 107 -6.16 7.77 16.71
N ALA A 108 -7.02 8.21 17.64
CA ALA A 108 -7.41 9.61 17.71
C ALA A 108 -6.24 10.52 18.10
N GLN A 109 -5.34 10.05 18.96
CA GLN A 109 -4.12 10.77 19.31
C GLN A 109 -3.16 10.86 18.12
N PHE A 110 -2.89 9.73 17.45
CA PHE A 110 -2.06 9.68 16.25
C PHE A 110 -2.54 10.66 15.18
N ILE A 111 -3.86 10.74 14.95
CA ILE A 111 -4.44 11.69 14.00
C ILE A 111 -4.16 13.13 14.45
N LYS A 112 -4.38 13.48 15.72
CA LYS A 112 -4.11 14.83 16.24
C LYS A 112 -2.66 15.26 16.07
N GLU A 113 -1.72 14.38 16.40
CA GLU A 113 -0.28 14.63 16.24
C GLU A 113 0.09 14.81 14.77
N THR A 114 -0.39 13.92 13.90
CA THR A 114 -0.08 13.94 12.45
C THR A 114 -0.62 15.20 11.76
N ILE A 115 -1.81 15.66 12.12
CA ILE A 115 -2.43 16.86 11.53
C ILE A 115 -2.04 18.17 12.26
N GLY A 116 -1.21 18.08 13.30
CA GLY A 116 -0.73 19.25 14.06
C GLY A 116 -1.81 19.92 14.92
N MET A 117 -2.87 19.21 15.30
CA MET A 117 -3.91 19.70 16.22
C MET A 117 -3.42 19.64 17.67
N ASN A 118 -2.38 20.41 18.00
CA ASN A 118 -1.99 20.64 19.38
C ASN A 118 -2.97 21.62 20.04
N HIS A 119 -3.62 21.18 21.12
CA HIS A 119 -4.53 22.02 21.92
C HIS A 119 -3.68 23.08 22.62
N HIS A 120 -3.60 24.28 22.04
CA HIS A 120 -3.03 25.44 22.71
C HIS A 120 -4.10 25.97 23.68
N SER A 121 -4.04 25.51 24.93
CA SER A 121 -4.73 26.12 26.08
C SER A 121 -3.71 26.41 27.16
#